data_AF-A0A838VIA3-F1
#
_entry.id   AF-A0A838VIA3-F1
#
_cell.length_a   1.000
_cell.length_b   1.000
_cell.length_c   1.000
_cell.angle_alpha   90.00
_cell.angle_beta   90.00
_cell.angle_gamma   90.00
#
_symmetry.space_group_name_H-M   'P 1'
#
loop_
_entity.id
_entity.type
_entity.pdbx_description
1 polymer ?
#
loop_
_entity_poly.entity_id
_entity_poly.type
_entity_poly.pdbx_seq_one_letter_code
_entity_poly.pdbx_strand_id
1 'polypeptide(L)'
;MIAQRFRSLGWVAGVATAATGLYLVSLQVAAERGKLEAVERQIASAQRDMRQLQTELGTRASMRQLERWNGDVLALSAPKAGQYLKGDAQLASLDVAHLNDAPNAPPAVMMAAAPAEQPQPLAPAAMQAPVLQHATYEKPAAAPRIERVALLDPAVIQAAAVESRKRP
;
A
#
# COMPACT_ATOMS: atom_id res chain seq x y z
N MET A 1 11.05 77.57 32.96
CA MET A 1 10.82 76.93 31.63
C MET A 1 11.18 75.44 31.56
N ILE A 2 12.11 74.92 32.39
CA ILE A 2 12.49 73.48 32.36
C ILE A 2 11.39 72.51 32.82
N ALA A 3 10.58 72.85 33.82
CA ALA A 3 9.52 71.95 34.33
C ALA A 3 8.41 71.62 33.31
N GLN A 4 8.13 72.51 32.36
CA GLN A 4 7.16 72.27 31.28
C GLN A 4 7.70 71.25 30.24
N ARG A 5 9.01 71.20 30.01
CA ARG A 5 9.63 70.27 29.06
C ARG A 5 9.63 68.81 29.56
N PHE A 6 9.74 68.61 30.87
CA PHE A 6 9.60 67.28 31.47
C PHE A 6 8.16 66.74 31.36
N ARG A 7 7.16 67.62 31.42
CA ARG A 7 5.75 67.25 31.18
C ARG A 7 5.54 66.72 29.76
N SER A 8 6.07 67.41 28.74
CA SER A 8 5.96 66.95 27.35
C SER A 8 6.72 65.64 27.12
N LEU A 9 7.87 65.45 27.77
CA LEU A 9 8.65 64.22 27.65
C LEU A 9 7.90 63.00 28.23
N GLY A 10 7.16 63.18 29.33
CA GLY A 10 6.31 62.13 29.90
C GLY A 10 5.19 61.70 28.97
N TRP A 11 4.53 62.64 28.28
CA TRP A 11 3.51 62.33 27.28
C TRP A 11 4.08 61.55 26.09
N VAL A 12 5.23 61.98 25.56
CA VAL A 12 5.90 61.29 24.45
C VAL A 12 6.33 59.88 24.87
N ALA A 13 6.90 59.71 26.06
CA ALA A 13 7.27 58.41 26.60
C ALA A 13 6.03 57.49 26.77
N GLY A 14 4.91 58.05 27.24
CA GLY A 14 3.64 57.32 27.36
C GLY A 14 3.14 56.81 26.00
N VAL A 15 3.10 57.68 24.98
CA VAL A 15 2.70 57.30 23.61
C VAL A 15 3.65 56.27 23.02
N ALA A 16 4.97 56.46 23.17
CA ALA A 16 5.98 55.52 22.68
C ALA A 16 5.83 54.13 23.33
N THR A 17 5.56 54.09 24.63
CA THR A 17 5.33 52.84 25.36
C THR A 17 4.06 52.15 24.88
N ALA A 18 2.96 52.90 24.71
CA ALA A 18 1.71 52.37 24.18
C ALA A 18 1.86 51.83 22.75
N ALA A 19 2.54 52.58 21.88
CA ALA A 19 2.83 52.15 20.50
C ALA A 19 3.68 50.87 20.47
N THR A 20 4.70 50.78 21.33
CA THR A 20 5.53 49.58 21.48
C THR A 20 4.71 48.40 21.97
N GLY A 21 3.84 48.60 22.97
CA GLY A 21 2.93 47.57 23.46
C GLY A 21 2.01 47.01 22.37
N LEU A 22 1.39 47.89 21.58
CA LEU A 22 0.53 47.49 20.47
C LEU A 22 1.31 46.70 19.40
N TYR A 23 2.55 47.11 19.11
CA TYR A 23 3.42 46.40 18.18
C TYR A 23 3.77 44.99 18.67
N LEU A 24 4.13 44.83 19.95
CA LEU A 24 4.43 43.52 20.53
C LEU A 24 3.23 42.58 20.48
N VAL A 25 2.02 43.10 20.74
CA VAL A 25 0.78 42.31 20.61
C VAL A 25 0.55 41.85 19.16
N SER A 26 0.76 42.74 18.17
CA SER A 26 0.66 42.37 16.75
C SER A 26 1.68 41.29 16.36
N LEU A 27 2.91 41.40 16.88
CA LEU A 27 3.95 40.40 16.64
C LEU A 27 3.62 39.04 17.27
N GLN A 28 3.00 39.02 18.45
CA GLN A 28 2.53 37.78 19.07
C GLN A 28 1.47 37.09 18.23
N VAL A 29 0.52 37.83 17.65
CA VAL A 29 -0.49 37.27 16.76
C VAL A 29 0.16 36.64 15.52
N ALA A 30 1.19 37.27 14.95
CA ALA A 30 1.94 36.70 13.83
C ALA A 30 2.69 35.42 14.25
N ALA A 31 3.32 35.42 15.42
CA ALA A 31 4.00 34.24 15.96
C ALA A 31 3.00 33.09 16.20
N GLU A 32 1.81 33.38 16.72
CA GLU A 32 0.78 32.38 16.99
C GLU A 32 0.22 31.77 15.69
N ARG A 33 0.02 32.57 14.64
CA ARG A 33 -0.33 32.06 13.30
C ARG A 33 0.74 31.08 12.79
N GLY A 34 2.01 31.40 12.96
CA GLY A 34 3.10 30.50 12.59
C GLY A 34 3.11 29.17 13.37
N LYS A 35 2.77 29.21 14.67
CA LYS A 35 2.60 27.98 15.48
C LYS A 35 1.41 27.15 15.00
N LEU A 36 0.28 27.79 14.69
CA LEU A 36 -0.90 27.12 14.16
C LEU A 36 -0.58 26.42 12.82
N GLU A 37 0.11 27.10 11.91
CA GLU A 37 0.55 26.49 10.64
C GLU A 37 1.52 25.32 10.84
N ALA A 38 2.35 25.35 11.88
CA ALA A 38 3.22 24.22 12.22
C ALA A 38 2.41 23.01 12.72
N VAL A 39 1.42 23.24 13.59
CA VAL A 39 0.52 22.18 14.10
C VAL A 39 -0.35 21.62 12.97
N GLU A 40 -0.90 22.46 12.09
CA GLU A 40 -1.70 22.02 10.95
C GLU A 40 -0.90 21.10 10.02
N ARG A 41 0.38 21.42 9.78
CA ARG A 41 1.29 20.55 9.03
C ARG A 41 1.55 19.22 9.71
N GLN A 42 1.65 19.20 11.04
CA GLN A 42 1.80 17.95 11.81
C GLN A 42 0.53 17.10 11.77
N ILE A 43 -0.65 17.72 11.84
CA ILE A 43 -1.92 17.03 11.67
C ILE A 43 -2.00 16.41 10.27
N ALA A 44 -1.64 17.16 9.23
CA ALA A 44 -1.64 16.66 7.86
C ALA A 44 -0.62 15.53 7.62
N SER A 45 0.54 15.52 8.28
CA SER A 45 1.44 14.36 8.25
C SER A 45 0.86 13.17 9.00
N ALA A 46 0.37 13.36 10.24
CA ALA A 46 -0.19 12.29 11.04
C ALA A 46 -1.39 11.61 10.36
N GLN A 47 -2.26 12.37 9.67
CA GLN A 47 -3.36 11.81 8.90
C GLN A 47 -2.89 10.96 7.71
N ARG A 48 -1.76 11.32 7.07
CA ARG A 48 -1.17 10.49 6.00
C ARG A 48 -0.63 9.18 6.57
N ASP A 49 0.06 9.26 7.70
CA ASP A 49 0.58 8.08 8.39
C ASP A 49 -0.56 7.15 8.83
N MET A 50 -1.65 7.71 9.38
CA MET A 50 -2.85 6.93 9.72
C MET A 50 -3.44 6.22 8.50
N ARG A 51 -3.55 6.90 7.34
CA ARG A 51 -4.05 6.26 6.12
C ARG A 51 -3.13 5.14 5.63
N GLN A 52 -1.82 5.33 5.73
CA GLN A 52 -0.86 4.28 5.40
C GLN A 52 -1.02 3.08 6.34
N LEU A 53 -1.04 3.32 7.65
CA LEU A 53 -1.21 2.28 8.66
C LEU A 53 -2.53 1.53 8.50
N GLN A 54 -3.62 2.24 8.19
CA GLN A 54 -4.92 1.62 7.91
C GLN A 54 -4.88 0.74 6.67
N THR A 55 -4.14 1.14 5.64
CA THR A 55 -3.97 0.34 4.42
C THR A 55 -3.14 -0.92 4.69
N GLU A 56 -2.03 -0.78 5.42
CA GLU A 56 -1.19 -1.91 5.82
C GLU A 56 -1.94 -2.88 6.75
N LEU A 57 -2.71 -2.37 7.71
CA LEU A 57 -3.53 -3.20 8.59
C LEU A 57 -4.70 -3.83 7.84
N GLY A 58 -5.36 -3.11 6.94
CA GLY A 58 -6.47 -3.62 6.13
C GLY A 58 -6.04 -4.81 5.29
N THR A 59 -4.88 -4.73 4.63
CA THR A 59 -4.33 -5.84 3.86
C THR A 59 -3.95 -7.04 4.75
N ARG A 60 -3.33 -6.81 5.91
CA ARG A 60 -2.94 -7.90 6.84
C ARG A 60 -4.13 -8.55 7.56
N ALA A 61 -5.13 -7.77 7.94
CA ALA A 61 -6.34 -8.25 8.60
C ALA A 61 -7.25 -8.99 7.61
N SER A 62 -7.35 -8.51 6.37
CA SER A 62 -8.15 -9.13 5.31
C SER A 62 -7.71 -10.57 5.03
N MET A 63 -6.39 -10.86 5.00
CA MET A 63 -5.90 -12.23 4.81
C MET A 63 -6.37 -13.18 5.92
N ARG A 64 -6.25 -12.78 7.19
CA ARG A 64 -6.71 -13.59 8.33
C ARG A 64 -8.22 -13.78 8.32
N GLN A 65 -8.97 -12.75 7.89
CA GLN A 65 -10.42 -12.84 7.75
C GLN A 65 -10.83 -13.77 6.60
N LEU A 66 -10.14 -13.71 5.46
CA LEU A 66 -10.36 -14.63 4.34
C LEU A 66 -10.04 -16.07 4.71
N GLU A 67 -8.94 -16.33 5.43
CA GLU A 67 -8.62 -17.68 5.95
C GLU A 67 -9.72 -18.20 6.87
N ARG A 68 -10.21 -17.35 7.77
CA ARG A 68 -11.32 -17.70 8.66
C ARG A 68 -12.60 -17.99 7.86
N TRP A 69 -12.98 -17.13 6.91
CA TRP A 69 -14.16 -17.35 6.08
C TRP A 69 -14.03 -18.58 5.17
N ASN A 70 -12.82 -18.85 4.68
CA ASN A 70 -12.52 -20.05 3.92
C ASN A 70 -12.75 -21.31 4.76
N GLY A 71 -12.27 -21.31 6.02
CA GLY A 71 -12.48 -22.43 6.95
C GLY A 71 -13.92 -22.56 7.47
N ASP A 72 -14.58 -21.46 7.81
CA ASP A 72 -15.86 -21.45 8.52
C ASP A 72 -17.08 -21.62 7.57
N VAL A 73 -17.01 -21.09 6.33
CA VAL A 73 -18.19 -20.97 5.45
C VAL A 73 -17.94 -21.46 4.03
N LEU A 74 -16.81 -21.10 3.42
CA LEU A 74 -16.63 -21.27 1.98
C LEU A 74 -16.05 -22.64 1.60
N ALA A 75 -15.34 -23.32 2.52
CA ALA A 75 -14.70 -24.62 2.30
C ALA A 75 -13.86 -24.71 0.99
N LEU A 76 -13.27 -23.58 0.55
CA LEU A 76 -12.43 -23.45 -0.65
C LEU A 76 -11.00 -23.94 -0.37
N SER A 77 -10.89 -25.13 0.23
CA SER A 77 -9.61 -25.83 0.31
C SER A 77 -9.25 -26.35 -1.08
N ALA A 78 -7.98 -26.19 -1.48
CA ALA A 78 -7.51 -26.74 -2.75
C ALA A 78 -7.75 -28.26 -2.77
N PRO A 79 -8.26 -28.84 -3.87
CA PRO A 79 -8.50 -30.27 -3.96
C PRO A 79 -7.23 -31.06 -3.65
N LYS A 80 -7.35 -32.15 -2.89
CA LYS A 80 -6.19 -32.96 -2.50
C LYS A 80 -5.66 -33.74 -3.71
N ALA A 81 -4.36 -34.07 -3.72
CA ALA A 81 -3.75 -34.84 -4.81
C ALA A 81 -4.46 -36.17 -5.14
N GLY A 82 -5.14 -36.79 -4.17
CA GLY A 82 -5.94 -38.00 -4.38
C GLY A 82 -7.33 -37.78 -4.99
N GLN A 83 -7.77 -36.53 -5.14
CA GLN A 83 -9.02 -36.14 -5.81
C GLN A 83 -8.81 -35.85 -7.30
N TYR A 84 -7.54 -35.84 -7.76
CA TYR A 84 -7.20 -35.74 -9.17
C TYR A 84 -6.92 -37.12 -9.75
N LEU A 85 -7.37 -37.32 -10.99
CA LEU A 85 -7.04 -38.50 -11.78
C LEU A 85 -5.62 -38.34 -12.31
N LYS A 86 -4.84 -39.41 -12.29
CA LYS A 86 -3.40 -39.36 -12.61
C LYS A 86 -3.08 -39.46 -14.11
N GLY A 87 -4.07 -39.74 -14.96
CA GLY A 87 -3.89 -39.83 -16.40
C GLY A 87 -5.12 -40.35 -17.16
N ASP A 88 -5.01 -40.38 -18.49
CA ASP A 88 -6.13 -40.60 -19.42
C ASP A 88 -6.79 -41.96 -19.28
N ALA A 89 -6.04 -43.00 -18.92
CA ALA A 89 -6.60 -44.33 -18.69
C ALA A 89 -7.54 -44.37 -17.47
N GLN A 90 -7.22 -43.64 -16.40
CA GLN A 90 -8.10 -43.53 -15.22
C GLN A 90 -9.35 -42.70 -15.53
N LEU A 91 -9.21 -41.69 -16.40
CA LEU A 91 -10.33 -40.89 -16.87
C LEU A 91 -11.27 -41.70 -17.76
N ALA A 92 -10.74 -42.53 -18.66
CA ALA A 92 -11.54 -43.40 -19.52
C ALA A 92 -12.33 -44.47 -18.74
N SER A 93 -11.80 -44.92 -17.60
CA SER A 93 -12.48 -45.85 -16.69
C SER A 93 -13.41 -45.15 -15.68
N LEU A 94 -13.47 -43.81 -15.67
CA LEU A 94 -14.25 -43.05 -14.71
C LEU A 94 -15.73 -43.09 -15.10
N ASP A 95 -16.53 -43.78 -14.30
CA ASP A 95 -17.98 -43.73 -14.43
C ASP A 95 -18.55 -42.51 -13.70
N VAL A 96 -18.95 -41.49 -14.47
CA VAL A 96 -19.48 -40.23 -13.94
C VAL A 96 -20.83 -40.42 -13.23
N ALA A 97 -21.58 -41.48 -13.56
CA ALA A 97 -22.87 -41.74 -12.95
C ALA A 97 -22.75 -42.05 -11.44
N HIS A 98 -21.67 -42.70 -11.02
CA HIS A 98 -21.44 -43.10 -9.64
C HIS A 98 -20.70 -42.06 -8.78
N LEU A 99 -20.22 -40.96 -9.37
CA LEU A 99 -19.52 -39.89 -8.62
C LEU A 99 -20.42 -39.18 -7.61
N ASN A 100 -21.72 -39.12 -7.89
CA ASN A 100 -22.71 -38.45 -7.03
C ASN A 100 -23.21 -39.36 -5.88
N ASP A 101 -22.93 -40.67 -5.92
CA ASP A 101 -23.37 -41.64 -4.90
C ASP A 101 -22.37 -41.81 -3.75
N ALA A 102 -21.22 -41.14 -3.78
CA ALA A 102 -20.23 -41.27 -2.72
C ALA A 102 -20.74 -40.61 -1.42
N PRO A 103 -20.56 -41.24 -0.24
CA PRO A 103 -21.16 -40.81 1.04
C PRO A 103 -20.65 -39.45 1.58
N ASN A 104 -19.80 -38.74 0.84
CA ASN A 104 -19.33 -37.37 1.10
C ASN A 104 -19.08 -36.60 -0.21
N ALA A 105 -19.78 -36.94 -1.30
CA ALA A 105 -19.69 -36.19 -2.54
C ALA A 105 -20.22 -34.75 -2.30
N PRO A 106 -19.40 -33.70 -2.46
CA PRO A 106 -19.91 -32.35 -2.43
C PRO A 106 -20.94 -32.18 -3.56
N PRO A 107 -22.00 -31.37 -3.37
CA PRO A 107 -22.95 -31.10 -4.43
C PRO A 107 -22.20 -30.59 -5.66
N ALA A 108 -22.49 -31.15 -6.83
CA ALA A 108 -21.81 -30.81 -8.08
C ALA A 108 -21.87 -29.29 -8.28
N VAL A 109 -20.72 -28.62 -8.09
CA VAL A 109 -20.62 -27.20 -8.33
C VAL A 109 -20.60 -27.04 -9.84
N MET A 110 -21.77 -26.75 -10.41
CA MET A 110 -21.86 -26.36 -11.82
C MET A 110 -21.05 -25.07 -11.98
N MET A 111 -19.80 -25.22 -12.41
CA MET A 111 -19.05 -24.12 -12.99
C MET A 111 -19.98 -23.53 -14.05
N ALA A 112 -20.28 -22.23 -13.96
CA ALA A 112 -21.01 -21.53 -15.01
C ALA A 112 -20.12 -21.53 -16.25
N ALA A 113 -20.15 -22.62 -17.02
CA ALA A 113 -19.65 -22.66 -18.36
C ALA A 113 -20.48 -21.63 -19.13
N ALA A 114 -19.81 -20.63 -19.71
CA ALA A 114 -20.42 -19.85 -20.77
C ALA A 114 -21.03 -20.85 -21.78
N PRO A 115 -22.27 -20.65 -22.24
CA PRO A 115 -22.99 -21.67 -22.98
C PRO A 115 -22.19 -22.03 -24.23
N ALA A 116 -21.63 -23.25 -24.24
CA ALA A 116 -21.17 -23.85 -25.47
C ALA A 116 -22.44 -24.26 -26.23
N GLU A 117 -22.72 -23.56 -27.33
CA GLU A 117 -23.77 -23.96 -28.27
C GLU A 117 -23.53 -25.42 -28.67
N GLN A 118 -24.54 -26.27 -28.45
CA GLN A 118 -24.52 -27.64 -28.92
C GLN A 118 -24.43 -27.65 -30.46
N PRO A 119 -23.42 -28.31 -31.06
CA PRO A 119 -23.35 -28.39 -32.51
C PRO A 119 -24.49 -29.28 -33.01
N GLN A 120 -25.39 -28.70 -33.79
CA GLN A 120 -26.30 -29.48 -34.63
C GLN A 120 -25.47 -30.30 -35.63
N PRO A 121 -25.88 -31.55 -35.97
CA PRO A 121 -25.10 -32.39 -36.85
C PRO A 121 -25.14 -31.82 -38.28
N LEU A 122 -24.06 -31.15 -38.67
CA LEU A 122 -23.78 -30.76 -40.05
C LEU A 122 -22.73 -31.71 -40.63
N ALA A 123 -22.97 -32.11 -41.88
CA ALA A 123 -22.21 -33.05 -42.69
C ALA A 123 -20.67 -32.83 -42.63
N PRO A 124 -19.85 -33.87 -42.90
CA PRO A 124 -18.41 -33.83 -42.62
C PRO A 124 -17.71 -32.78 -43.51
N ALA A 125 -17.42 -31.63 -42.92
CA ALA A 125 -16.48 -30.66 -43.44
C ALA A 125 -15.07 -31.01 -42.93
N ALA A 126 -14.10 -30.95 -43.84
CA ALA A 126 -12.72 -31.38 -43.63
C ALA A 126 -12.11 -30.79 -42.34
N MET A 127 -11.46 -31.67 -41.58
CA MET A 127 -10.83 -31.40 -40.30
C MET A 127 -9.66 -30.42 -40.47
N GLN A 128 -9.89 -29.13 -40.20
CA GLN A 128 -8.80 -28.18 -40.03
C GLN A 128 -8.28 -28.30 -38.60
N ALA A 129 -6.98 -28.56 -38.47
CA ALA A 129 -6.31 -28.71 -37.19
C ALA A 129 -6.47 -27.42 -36.34
N PRO A 130 -6.73 -27.54 -35.03
CA PRO A 130 -6.89 -26.39 -34.17
C PRO A 130 -5.59 -25.59 -34.10
N VAL A 131 -5.66 -24.30 -34.42
CA VAL A 131 -4.55 -23.38 -34.25
C VAL A 131 -4.42 -23.10 -32.75
N LEU A 132 -3.43 -23.73 -32.11
CA LEU A 132 -3.10 -23.50 -30.72
C LEU A 132 -2.58 -22.07 -30.56
N GLN A 133 -3.35 -21.19 -29.93
CA GLN A 133 -2.82 -19.90 -29.49
C GLN A 133 -1.90 -20.12 -28.29
N HIS A 134 -0.60 -19.95 -28.51
CA HIS A 134 0.38 -19.90 -27.43
C HIS A 134 0.09 -18.67 -26.56
N ALA A 135 -0.25 -18.91 -25.29
CA ALA A 135 -0.27 -17.85 -24.29
C ALA A 135 1.18 -17.47 -23.98
N THR A 136 1.61 -16.31 -24.48
CA THR A 136 2.91 -15.72 -24.17
C THR A 136 2.89 -15.24 -22.71
N TYR A 137 3.49 -16.00 -21.82
CA TYR A 137 3.78 -15.54 -20.46
C TYR A 137 4.94 -14.54 -20.53
N GLU A 138 4.64 -13.24 -20.47
CA GLU A 138 5.66 -12.24 -20.19
C GLU A 138 5.99 -12.25 -18.71
N LYS A 139 7.17 -12.78 -18.38
CA LYS A 139 7.78 -12.69 -17.06
C LYS A 139 7.98 -11.21 -16.74
N PRO A 140 7.40 -10.67 -15.65
CA PRO A 140 7.62 -9.28 -15.28
C PRO A 140 9.12 -9.04 -15.06
N ALA A 141 9.66 -8.01 -15.71
CA ALA A 141 11.04 -7.61 -15.57
C ALA A 141 11.36 -7.39 -14.09
N ALA A 142 12.46 -7.99 -13.63
CA ALA A 142 12.91 -7.86 -12.26
C ALA A 142 13.04 -6.38 -11.91
N ALA A 143 12.32 -5.94 -10.86
CA ALA A 143 12.43 -4.59 -10.34
C ALA A 143 13.91 -4.28 -10.05
N PRO A 144 14.41 -3.07 -10.38
CA PRO A 144 15.79 -2.72 -10.13
C PRO A 144 16.07 -2.87 -8.65
N ARG A 145 17.11 -3.66 -8.34
CA ARG A 145 17.66 -3.78 -6.99
C ARG A 145 18.08 -2.37 -6.58
N ILE A 146 17.35 -1.78 -5.64
CA ILE A 146 17.70 -0.49 -5.03
C ILE A 146 19.00 -0.73 -4.26
N GLU A 147 20.11 -0.46 -4.91
CA GLU A 147 21.41 -0.36 -4.27
C GLU A 147 21.35 0.89 -3.39
N ARG A 148 21.26 0.69 -2.07
CA ARG A 148 21.43 1.77 -1.11
C ARG A 148 22.88 2.26 -1.22
N VAL A 149 23.10 3.23 -2.09
CA VAL A 149 24.32 4.04 -2.05
C VAL A 149 24.25 4.79 -0.72
N ALA A 150 25.01 4.30 0.26
CA ALA A 150 25.34 5.08 1.43
C ALA A 150 26.04 6.34 0.91
N LEU A 151 25.37 7.48 1.00
CA LEU A 151 25.97 8.78 0.72
C LEU A 151 26.94 9.08 1.88
N LEU A 152 28.10 8.43 1.86
CA LEU A 152 29.22 8.79 2.70
C LEU A 152 29.84 10.03 2.05
N ASP A 153 29.63 11.17 2.68
CA ASP A 153 30.19 12.44 2.27
C ASP A 153 31.72 12.31 2.18
N PRO A 154 32.36 12.53 1.01
CA PRO A 154 33.81 12.31 0.85
C PRO A 154 34.66 13.18 1.77
N ALA A 155 34.11 14.27 2.29
CA ALA A 155 34.74 15.11 3.31
C ALA A 155 34.94 14.38 4.65
N VAL A 156 34.03 13.49 5.04
CA VAL A 156 34.10 12.75 6.31
C VAL A 156 35.17 11.64 6.24
N ILE A 157 35.32 11.00 5.08
CA ILE A 157 36.36 9.97 4.87
C ILE A 157 37.75 10.60 4.86
N GLN A 158 37.90 11.80 4.27
CA GLN A 158 39.18 12.52 4.26
C GLN A 158 39.54 13.06 5.65
N ALA A 159 38.56 13.52 6.44
CA ALA A 159 38.80 13.96 7.82
C ALA A 159 39.31 12.81 8.71
N ALA A 160 38.72 11.61 8.58
CA ALA A 160 39.16 10.42 9.32
C ALA A 160 40.57 9.95 8.91
N ALA A 161 40.93 10.06 7.62
CA ALA A 161 42.25 9.70 7.12
C ALA A 161 43.35 10.68 7.57
N VAL A 162 43.02 11.96 7.72
CA VAL A 162 43.97 12.99 8.21
C VAL A 162 44.20 12.85 9.71
N GLU A 163 43.18 12.49 10.48
CA GLU A 163 43.30 12.31 11.93
C GLU A 163 44.13 11.07 12.32
N SER A 164 44.07 9.99 11.53
CA SER A 164 44.90 8.80 11.74
C SER A 164 46.38 9.02 11.42
N ARG A 165 46.76 10.07 10.68
CA ARG A 165 48.15 10.37 10.32
C ARG A 165 48.83 11.34 11.29
N LYS A 166 48.08 11.91 12.24
CA LYS A 166 48.54 12.98 13.15
C LYS A 166 48.68 12.55 14.61
N ARG A 167 48.53 11.26 14.91
CA ARG A 167 48.92 10.70 16.21
C ARG A 167 50.31 10.08 16.10
N PRO A 168 51.33 10.65 16.78
CA PRO A 168 52.60 9.95 17.00
C PRO A 168 52.41 8.73 17.91
#